data_AF-A0A7L4QZW2-F1
#
_entry.id   AF-A0A7L4QZW2-F1
#
_cell.length_a   1.000
_cell.length_b   1.000
_cell.length_c   1.000
_cell.angle_alpha   90.00
_cell.angle_beta   90.00
_cell.angle_gamma   90.00
#
_symmetry.space_group_name_H-M   'P 1'
#
loop_
_entity.id
_entity.type
_entity.pdbx_description
1 polymer ?
#
loop_
_entity_poly.entity_id
_entity_poly.type
_entity_poly.pdbx_seq_one_letter_code
_entity_poly.pdbx_strand_id
1 'polypeptide(L)'
;MPRRPPVDLDAIADETMERYGFEPRFPEGVLREVAAIDEGEVLRGDEQVRDLRDLLWSSIDNVDSQDLDQIEYCEQGPDGEIQVKVAIADVDFFVPKGSRTDRSAAHNGTSVYTGVRTYPLLPDDLSAGISSLLPGHVRRAVVIEFSVLPDGDTRSGEIYRALVLNKAKLVYEEIGAWLEGAGPAPDPVRTIPGLEELLRLQEEAAVRLRDFRMARGALDLETIEARAVVQEGLVLDLAIQEKNIARSIIEEFMVAANGTMAGRLEQEDTPMIQRIVREPKYWDRIVDVAAELGWTLPPEPDAKALSDFLHRRQEADPDSFPDLSLTIVKLMGPGEYLALAPHGTPLGHFALAVTDYTHSTAPNRRYVDIINQRLIKAVLSGNPCPYSLEELSHRCSWLTDRDKAAQKVERFMRKAAAAVLLRNRIGEIFDAFVTGVTPHGTFVRLISPPAEGKVMQGEHGLAVGQKIRVRLVKTDPYKGFIDFERVGRTRR
;
A
#
# COMPACT_ATOMS: atom_id res chain seq x y z
N MET A 1 -16.33 21.11 33.35
CA MET A 1 -16.54 19.64 33.24
C MET A 1 -15.29 18.94 33.75
N PRO A 2 -15.39 17.82 34.50
CA PRO A 2 -14.20 17.09 34.92
C PRO A 2 -13.46 16.59 33.68
N ARG A 3 -12.16 16.92 33.58
CA ARG A 3 -11.28 16.40 32.52
C ARG A 3 -11.31 14.87 32.61
N ARG A 4 -11.85 14.22 31.58
CA ARG A 4 -11.80 12.76 31.48
C ARG A 4 -10.32 12.32 31.47
N PRO A 5 -9.96 11.18 32.07
CA PRO A 5 -8.59 10.70 32.05
C PRO A 5 -8.10 10.53 30.61
N PRO A 6 -6.81 10.82 30.35
CA PRO A 6 -6.20 10.63 29.03
C PRO A 6 -6.37 9.17 28.60
N VAL A 7 -6.56 8.96 27.30
CA VAL A 7 -6.62 7.63 26.69
C VAL A 7 -5.23 7.31 26.20
N ASP A 8 -4.69 6.18 26.65
CA ASP A 8 -3.38 5.70 26.23
C ASP A 8 -3.54 4.92 24.91
N LEU A 9 -3.33 5.60 23.79
CA LEU A 9 -3.46 4.98 22.46
C LEU A 9 -2.31 4.02 22.15
N ASP A 10 -1.13 4.21 22.74
CA ASP A 10 0.01 3.30 22.59
C ASP A 10 -0.26 1.97 23.28
N ALA A 11 -0.81 1.99 24.50
CA ALA A 11 -1.25 0.77 25.17
C ALA A 11 -2.35 0.03 24.40
N ILE A 12 -3.32 0.77 23.84
CA ILE A 12 -4.37 0.18 23.00
C ILE A 12 -3.75 -0.45 21.74
N ALA A 13 -2.74 0.18 21.14
CA ALA A 13 -2.04 -0.35 19.97
C ALA A 13 -1.29 -1.64 20.29
N ASP A 14 -0.49 -1.68 21.37
CA ASP A 14 0.24 -2.85 21.83
C ASP A 14 -0.72 -4.03 22.10
N GLU A 15 -1.79 -3.81 22.86
CA GLU A 15 -2.81 -4.83 23.13
C GLU A 15 -3.52 -5.33 21.85
N THR A 16 -3.73 -4.43 20.89
CA THR A 16 -4.40 -4.78 19.63
C THR A 16 -3.49 -5.63 18.74
N MET A 17 -2.19 -5.30 18.68
CA MET A 17 -1.18 -6.11 17.99
C MET A 17 -1.16 -7.54 18.55
N GLU A 18 -1.05 -7.69 19.87
CA GLU A 18 -1.04 -9.01 20.53
C GLU A 18 -2.36 -9.77 20.31
N ARG A 19 -3.51 -9.08 20.42
CA ARG A 19 -4.84 -9.67 20.18
C ARG A 19 -4.98 -10.28 18.78
N TYR A 20 -4.34 -9.67 17.79
CA TYR A 20 -4.36 -10.15 16.41
C TYR A 20 -3.15 -11.05 16.06
N GLY A 21 -2.36 -11.43 17.06
CA GLY A 21 -1.33 -12.46 16.95
C GLY A 21 -0.02 -11.96 16.36
N PHE A 22 0.30 -10.68 16.52
CA PHE A 22 1.61 -10.10 16.22
C PHE A 22 2.49 -10.05 17.47
N GLU A 23 3.80 -10.01 17.25
CA GLU A 23 4.81 -9.70 18.28
C GLU A 23 5.21 -8.22 18.14
N PRO A 24 4.69 -7.30 18.99
CA PRO A 24 4.93 -5.86 18.85
C PRO A 24 6.35 -5.42 19.24
N ARG A 25 7.11 -6.29 19.92
CA ARG A 25 8.47 -6.01 20.39
C ARG A 25 9.43 -7.06 19.87
N PHE A 26 10.57 -6.62 19.37
CA PHE A 26 11.63 -7.53 18.93
C PHE A 26 12.26 -8.25 20.13
N PRO A 27 12.45 -9.58 20.05
CA PRO A 27 13.25 -10.31 21.02
C PRO A 27 14.68 -9.76 21.09
N GLU A 28 15.30 -9.76 22.27
CA GLU A 28 16.71 -9.29 22.44
C GLU A 28 17.70 -10.01 21.51
N GLY A 29 17.41 -11.27 21.17
CA GLY A 29 18.23 -12.05 20.25
C GLY A 29 18.22 -11.52 18.81
N VAL A 30 17.13 -10.87 18.39
CA VAL A 30 16.98 -10.19 17.09
C VAL A 30 17.73 -8.87 17.12
N LEU A 31 17.53 -8.06 18.16
CA LEU A 31 18.23 -6.77 18.31
C LEU A 31 19.75 -6.96 18.32
N ARG A 32 20.25 -7.97 19.04
CA ARG A 32 21.69 -8.32 19.05
C ARG A 32 22.19 -8.84 17.70
N GLU A 33 21.34 -9.53 16.93
CA GLU A 33 21.71 -10.00 15.59
C GLU A 33 21.87 -8.83 14.63
N VAL A 34 20.92 -7.89 14.62
CA VAL A 34 20.98 -6.67 13.79
C VAL A 34 22.13 -5.76 14.20
N ALA A 35 22.32 -5.52 15.50
CA ALA A 35 23.40 -4.67 16.00
C ALA A 35 24.81 -5.23 15.73
N ALA A 36 24.93 -6.51 15.37
CA ALA A 36 26.20 -7.15 15.03
C ALA A 36 26.54 -7.09 13.53
N ILE A 37 25.64 -6.55 12.70
CA ILE A 37 25.87 -6.42 11.26
C ILE A 37 26.94 -5.35 11.03
N ASP A 38 27.97 -5.71 10.28
CA ASP A 38 29.04 -4.80 9.87
C ASP A 38 28.58 -4.00 8.63
N GLU A 39 28.41 -2.68 8.78
CA GLU A 39 28.06 -1.79 7.65
C GLU A 39 29.07 -1.87 6.49
N GLY A 40 30.32 -2.26 6.78
CA GLY A 40 31.33 -2.52 5.77
C GLY A 40 30.97 -3.66 4.80
N GLU A 41 30.02 -4.53 5.17
CA GLU A 41 29.50 -5.59 4.29
C GLU A 41 28.78 -5.06 3.06
N VAL A 42 28.23 -3.85 3.11
CA VAL A 42 27.61 -3.18 1.96
C VAL A 42 28.60 -3.11 0.79
N LEU A 43 29.84 -2.73 1.09
CA LEU A 43 30.90 -2.48 0.10
C LEU A 43 31.73 -3.73 -0.21
N ARG A 44 31.51 -4.86 0.47
CA ARG A 44 32.24 -6.09 0.17
C ARG A 44 31.90 -6.52 -1.26
N GLY A 45 32.91 -6.44 -2.11
CA GLY A 45 32.85 -6.76 -3.53
C GLY A 45 32.46 -8.22 -3.72
N ASP A 46 31.35 -8.41 -4.40
CA ASP A 46 30.97 -9.64 -5.06
C ASP A 46 31.08 -9.32 -6.56
N GLU A 47 31.81 -10.12 -7.34
CA GLU A 47 32.11 -9.85 -8.77
C GLU A 47 30.82 -9.65 -9.61
N GLN A 48 29.67 -10.03 -9.07
CA GLN A 48 28.35 -9.93 -9.69
C GLN A 48 27.55 -8.66 -9.34
N VAL A 49 28.08 -7.74 -8.53
CA VAL A 49 27.38 -6.51 -8.13
C VAL A 49 27.82 -5.34 -9.02
N ARG A 50 26.88 -4.77 -9.79
CA ARG A 50 27.14 -3.62 -10.66
C ARG A 50 27.30 -2.34 -9.84
N ASP A 51 28.07 -1.39 -10.35
CA ASP A 51 28.18 -0.06 -9.74
C ASP A 51 27.31 0.93 -10.52
N LEU A 52 26.23 1.40 -9.91
CA LEU A 52 25.30 2.38 -10.48
C LEU A 52 25.20 3.63 -9.61
N ARG A 53 26.22 3.92 -8.79
CA ARG A 53 26.22 5.07 -7.88
C ARG A 53 26.20 6.42 -8.60
N ASP A 54 26.59 6.45 -9.87
CA ASP A 54 26.67 7.67 -10.68
C ASP A 54 25.32 8.07 -11.30
N LEU A 55 24.34 7.16 -11.37
CA LEU A 55 23.01 7.49 -11.86
C LEU A 55 22.29 8.45 -10.90
N LEU A 56 21.39 9.25 -11.47
CA LEU A 56 20.62 10.25 -10.76
C LEU A 56 19.42 9.62 -10.03
N TRP A 57 19.69 8.66 -9.15
CA TRP A 57 18.65 8.00 -8.37
C TRP A 57 17.96 9.00 -7.42
N SER A 58 16.64 8.93 -7.34
CA SER A 58 15.83 9.64 -6.35
C SER A 58 14.77 8.73 -5.78
N SER A 59 14.19 9.09 -4.63
CA SER A 59 12.92 8.50 -4.17
C SER A 59 11.85 9.58 -4.05
N ILE A 60 10.58 9.18 -4.06
CA ILE A 60 9.44 10.01 -3.66
C ILE A 60 8.69 9.31 -2.54
N ASP A 61 8.64 9.92 -1.35
CA ASP A 61 8.10 9.31 -0.14
C ASP A 61 7.27 10.31 0.70
N ASN A 62 6.70 9.83 1.81
CA ASN A 62 6.16 10.75 2.82
C ASN A 62 7.31 11.49 3.51
N VAL A 63 7.04 12.70 4.01
CA VAL A 63 8.02 13.53 4.71
C VAL A 63 8.75 12.78 5.83
N ASP A 64 8.00 12.02 6.63
CA ASP A 64 8.51 11.31 7.82
C ASP A 64 9.07 9.90 7.54
N SER A 65 8.97 9.39 6.30
CA SER A 65 9.49 8.06 5.95
C SER A 65 11.00 7.98 6.17
N GLN A 66 11.46 6.92 6.83
CA GLN A 66 12.90 6.62 7.02
C GLN A 66 13.30 5.25 6.46
N ASP A 67 12.33 4.36 6.26
CA ASP A 67 12.47 3.00 5.76
C ASP A 67 12.28 2.92 4.24
N LEU A 68 13.18 3.58 3.50
CA LEU A 68 13.06 3.71 2.05
C LEU A 68 13.42 2.41 1.36
N ASP A 69 12.41 1.74 0.83
CA ASP A 69 12.56 0.46 0.13
C ASP A 69 13.12 0.59 -1.28
N GLN A 70 12.95 1.76 -1.92
CA GLN A 70 13.11 1.86 -3.36
C GLN A 70 13.56 3.26 -3.80
N ILE A 71 14.28 3.33 -4.92
CA ILE A 71 14.66 4.55 -5.64
C ILE A 71 14.56 4.32 -7.15
N GLU A 72 14.27 5.37 -7.91
CA GLU A 72 13.99 5.29 -9.35
C GLU A 72 14.92 6.13 -10.20
N TYR A 73 15.09 5.69 -11.45
CA TYR A 73 15.80 6.40 -12.50
C TYR A 73 15.12 6.11 -13.85
N CYS A 74 15.14 7.09 -14.75
CA CYS A 74 14.60 6.98 -16.10
C CYS A 74 15.56 7.60 -17.11
N GLU A 75 15.55 7.07 -18.33
CA GLU A 75 16.22 7.69 -19.47
C GLU A 75 15.47 7.37 -20.76
N GLN A 76 15.69 8.21 -21.79
CA GLN A 76 15.10 7.94 -23.09
C GLN A 76 15.74 6.69 -23.71
N GLY A 77 14.88 5.77 -24.13
CA GLY A 77 15.25 4.59 -24.88
C GLY A 77 15.18 4.81 -26.40
N PRO A 78 15.52 3.78 -27.20
CA PRO A 78 15.31 3.81 -28.63
C PRO A 78 13.81 3.92 -28.98
N ASP A 79 13.51 4.37 -30.19
CA ASP A 79 12.16 4.35 -30.77
C ASP A 79 11.05 5.02 -29.92
N GLY A 80 11.42 6.02 -29.10
CA GLY A 80 10.48 6.78 -28.26
C GLY A 80 10.06 6.08 -26.97
N GLU A 81 10.75 5.00 -26.62
CA GLU A 81 10.56 4.30 -25.35
C GLU A 81 11.20 5.07 -24.19
N ILE A 82 10.78 4.72 -22.98
CA ILE A 82 11.38 5.24 -21.74
C ILE A 82 11.93 4.04 -20.97
N GLN A 83 13.24 3.98 -20.77
CA GLN A 83 13.85 2.96 -19.92
C GLN A 83 13.73 3.38 -18.47
N VAL A 84 13.08 2.55 -17.67
CA VAL A 84 12.90 2.73 -16.24
C VAL A 84 13.78 1.73 -15.50
N LYS A 85 14.48 2.20 -14.47
CA LYS A 85 15.19 1.37 -13.51
C LYS A 85 14.60 1.65 -12.13
N VAL A 86 14.24 0.59 -11.41
CA VAL A 86 13.80 0.65 -10.02
C VAL A 86 14.79 -0.15 -9.19
N ALA A 87 15.48 0.51 -8.25
CA ALA A 87 16.41 -0.13 -7.34
C ALA A 87 15.72 -0.39 -5.99
N ILE A 88 15.59 -1.65 -5.60
CA ILE A 88 14.95 -2.09 -4.35
C ILE A 88 16.01 -2.45 -3.32
N ALA A 89 15.87 -1.98 -2.09
CA ALA A 89 16.75 -2.26 -0.94
C ALA A 89 17.06 -3.75 -0.83
N ASP A 90 18.34 -4.12 -0.75
CA ASP A 90 18.78 -5.52 -0.74
C ASP A 90 18.68 -6.19 0.66
N VAL A 91 17.46 -6.35 1.16
CA VAL A 91 17.19 -6.71 2.57
C VAL A 91 17.55 -8.16 2.91
N ASP A 92 17.30 -9.14 2.02
CA ASP A 92 17.61 -10.54 2.35
C ASP A 92 19.11 -10.79 2.56
N PHE A 93 19.98 -9.91 2.03
CA PHE A 93 21.41 -9.94 2.31
C PHE A 93 21.71 -9.79 3.81
N PHE A 94 20.97 -8.93 4.51
CA PHE A 94 21.09 -8.68 5.95
C PHE A 94 20.21 -9.59 6.80
N VAL A 95 19.24 -10.26 6.18
CA VAL A 95 18.29 -11.15 6.83
C VAL A 95 18.40 -12.54 6.21
N PRO A 96 19.44 -13.34 6.52
CA PRO A 96 19.59 -14.67 5.94
C PRO A 96 18.42 -15.60 6.34
N LYS A 97 17.97 -16.46 5.40
CA LYS A 97 16.92 -17.45 5.68
C LYS A 97 17.31 -18.30 6.91
N GLY A 98 16.41 -18.38 7.89
CA GLY A 98 16.63 -19.11 9.13
C GLY A 98 17.41 -18.35 10.22
N SER A 99 17.75 -17.08 10.04
CA SER A 99 18.28 -16.25 11.12
C SER A 99 17.20 -15.93 12.19
N ARG A 100 17.56 -15.29 13.30
CA ARG A 100 16.54 -14.87 14.29
C ARG A 100 15.68 -13.75 13.73
N THR A 101 16.30 -12.80 13.03
CA THR A 101 15.60 -11.70 12.36
C THR A 101 14.63 -12.25 11.32
N ASP A 102 15.06 -13.22 10.50
CA ASP A 102 14.19 -13.90 9.53
C ASP A 102 12.97 -14.56 10.17
N ARG A 103 13.16 -15.31 11.26
CA ARG A 103 12.03 -15.96 11.96
C ARG A 103 11.05 -14.95 12.54
N SER A 104 11.54 -13.85 13.10
CA SER A 104 10.69 -12.78 13.65
C SER A 104 9.92 -12.06 12.53
N ALA A 105 10.60 -11.72 11.43
CA ALA A 105 9.96 -11.15 10.25
C ALA A 105 8.94 -12.11 9.62
N ALA A 106 9.24 -13.41 9.54
CA ALA A 106 8.33 -14.43 9.05
C ALA A 106 7.09 -14.58 9.95
N HIS A 107 7.23 -14.40 11.27
CA HIS A 107 6.13 -14.44 12.21
C HIS A 107 5.16 -13.27 12.00
N ASN A 108 5.67 -12.04 11.99
CA ASN A 108 4.84 -10.84 11.81
C ASN A 108 4.34 -10.68 10.35
N GLY A 109 5.15 -11.04 9.37
CA GLY A 109 4.82 -11.05 7.94
C GLY A 109 4.78 -9.67 7.27
N THR A 110 4.35 -8.63 7.98
CA THR A 110 4.28 -7.25 7.50
C THR A 110 4.50 -6.23 8.63
N SER A 111 4.96 -5.03 8.31
CA SER A 111 4.82 -3.86 9.18
C SER A 111 3.33 -3.52 9.36
N VAL A 112 2.98 -2.92 10.50
CA VAL A 112 1.60 -2.50 10.83
C VAL A 112 1.57 -1.02 11.20
N TYR A 113 0.72 -0.24 10.51
CA TYR A 113 0.66 1.22 10.63
C TYR A 113 -0.59 1.65 11.40
N THR A 114 -0.49 1.75 12.73
CA THR A 114 -1.67 2.07 13.56
C THR A 114 -2.15 3.52 13.46
N GLY A 115 -1.36 4.40 12.83
CA GLY A 115 -1.58 5.85 12.78
C GLY A 115 -1.17 6.60 14.05
N VAL A 116 -0.87 5.88 15.13
CA VAL A 116 -0.30 6.42 16.39
C VAL A 116 1.17 6.05 16.47
N ARG A 117 1.46 4.78 16.18
CA ARG A 117 2.80 4.20 16.13
C ARG A 117 2.91 3.22 14.97
N THR A 118 4.07 3.20 14.32
CA THR A 118 4.43 2.14 13.36
C THR A 118 5.07 0.98 14.10
N TYR A 119 4.62 -0.24 13.79
CA TYR A 119 5.25 -1.48 14.22
C TYR A 119 5.99 -2.07 13.01
N PRO A 120 7.31 -1.86 12.91
CA PRO A 120 8.04 -2.27 11.72
C PRO A 120 8.22 -3.79 11.68
N LEU A 121 8.36 -4.35 10.49
CA LEU A 121 8.68 -5.75 10.27
C LEU A 121 10.08 -6.11 10.78
N LEU A 122 11.02 -5.17 10.64
CA LEU A 122 12.43 -5.30 10.99
C LEU A 122 12.85 -4.18 11.95
N PRO A 123 13.86 -4.39 12.82
CA PRO A 123 14.37 -3.34 13.69
C PRO A 123 14.83 -2.10 12.92
N ASP A 124 14.65 -0.90 13.50
CA ASP A 124 14.93 0.38 12.83
C ASP A 124 16.40 0.52 12.39
N ASP A 125 17.35 0.01 13.18
CA ASP A 125 18.79 -0.04 12.82
C ASP A 125 19.03 -0.74 11.47
N LEU A 126 18.12 -1.64 11.08
CA LEU A 126 18.09 -2.28 9.77
C LEU A 126 17.21 -1.49 8.79
N SER A 127 15.90 -1.48 9.01
CA SER A 127 14.90 -0.99 8.04
C SER A 127 14.98 0.49 7.73
N ALA A 128 15.28 1.32 8.73
CA ALA A 128 15.50 2.76 8.61
C ALA A 128 17.01 3.12 8.60
N GLY A 129 17.88 2.12 8.77
CA GLY A 129 19.33 2.28 8.82
C GLY A 129 20.04 1.71 7.59
N ILE A 130 20.63 0.53 7.75
CA ILE A 130 21.61 -0.01 6.79
C ILE A 130 21.00 -0.52 5.48
N SER A 131 19.73 -0.95 5.49
CA SER A 131 19.04 -1.37 4.25
C SER A 131 18.27 -0.23 3.59
N SER A 132 17.92 0.81 4.34
CA SER A 132 17.19 1.97 3.81
C SER A 132 17.97 2.70 2.73
N LEU A 133 17.32 3.03 1.62
CA LEU A 133 17.87 3.80 0.52
C LEU A 133 17.84 5.32 0.77
N LEU A 134 18.13 5.73 2.00
CA LEU A 134 18.25 7.14 2.36
C LEU A 134 19.36 7.85 1.56
N PRO A 135 19.21 9.16 1.27
CA PRO A 135 20.21 9.93 0.55
C PRO A 135 21.59 9.94 1.22
N GLY A 136 22.63 10.06 0.40
CA GLY A 136 24.00 10.31 0.88
C GLY A 136 24.79 9.06 1.32
N HIS A 137 24.16 7.88 1.29
CA HIS A 137 24.84 6.63 1.61
C HIS A 137 24.81 5.65 0.44
N VAL A 138 25.93 4.95 0.22
CA VAL A 138 25.96 3.83 -0.71
C VAL A 138 25.19 2.66 -0.11
N ARG A 139 24.33 2.05 -0.92
CA ARG A 139 23.48 0.92 -0.53
C ARG A 139 23.51 -0.17 -1.56
N ARG A 140 23.27 -1.41 -1.11
CA ARG A 140 23.01 -2.55 -1.99
C ARG A 140 21.54 -2.54 -2.39
N ALA A 141 21.30 -2.84 -3.65
CA ALA A 141 19.96 -2.97 -4.20
C ALA A 141 19.85 -4.13 -5.19
N VAL A 142 18.63 -4.65 -5.34
CA VAL A 142 18.20 -5.42 -6.51
C VAL A 142 17.56 -4.44 -7.48
N VAL A 143 18.16 -4.27 -8.65
CA VAL A 143 17.67 -3.38 -9.71
C VAL A 143 16.80 -4.18 -10.66
N ILE A 144 15.62 -3.64 -10.96
CA ILE A 144 14.66 -4.16 -11.93
C ILE A 144 14.56 -3.14 -13.06
N GLU A 145 14.84 -3.56 -14.29
CA GLU A 145 14.71 -2.72 -15.48
C GLU A 145 13.53 -3.12 -16.34
N PHE A 146 12.86 -2.13 -16.92
CA PHE A 146 11.86 -2.33 -17.97
C PHE A 146 11.79 -1.10 -18.88
N SER A 147 11.32 -1.29 -20.12
CA SER A 147 11.04 -0.20 -21.06
C SER A 147 9.54 0.04 -21.12
N VAL A 148 9.12 1.29 -21.00
CA VAL A 148 7.75 1.74 -21.28
C VAL A 148 7.66 2.13 -22.75
N LEU A 149 6.82 1.43 -23.49
CA LEU A 149 6.63 1.64 -24.92
C LEU A 149 5.75 2.88 -25.18
N PRO A 150 5.71 3.43 -26.42
CA PRO A 150 4.86 4.57 -26.76
C PRO A 150 3.36 4.37 -26.51
N ASP A 151 2.87 3.13 -26.56
CA ASP A 151 1.49 2.77 -26.26
C ASP A 151 1.23 2.46 -24.76
N GLY A 152 2.28 2.51 -23.94
CA GLY A 152 2.23 2.25 -22.51
C GLY A 152 2.36 0.78 -22.11
N ASP A 153 2.51 -0.15 -23.06
CA ASP A 153 2.92 -1.51 -22.72
C ASP A 153 4.36 -1.53 -22.18
N THR A 154 4.73 -2.63 -21.52
CA THR A 154 6.06 -2.81 -20.94
C THR A 154 6.82 -3.91 -21.64
N ARG A 155 8.11 -3.66 -21.86
CA ARG A 155 9.07 -4.71 -22.22
C ARG A 155 10.01 -4.96 -21.05
N SER A 156 10.03 -6.19 -20.56
CA SER A 156 10.92 -6.60 -19.46
C SER A 156 12.39 -6.40 -19.83
N GLY A 157 13.16 -5.85 -18.90
CA GLY A 157 14.61 -5.72 -18.99
C GLY A 157 15.33 -6.71 -18.08
N GLU A 158 16.55 -6.36 -17.65
CA GLU A 158 17.35 -7.19 -16.76
C GLU A 158 16.95 -6.99 -15.29
N ILE A 159 17.20 -8.03 -14.47
CA ILE A 159 17.22 -7.92 -13.01
C ILE A 159 18.63 -8.28 -12.55
N TYR A 160 19.24 -7.47 -11.68
CA TYR A 160 20.60 -7.70 -11.19
C TYR A 160 20.86 -6.98 -9.87
N ARG A 161 21.97 -7.33 -9.21
CA ARG A 161 22.41 -6.70 -7.96
C ARG A 161 23.29 -5.49 -8.26
N ALA A 162 23.12 -4.39 -7.54
CA ALA A 162 23.92 -3.17 -7.72
C ALA A 162 24.24 -2.45 -6.41
N LEU A 163 25.30 -1.64 -6.44
CA LEU A 163 25.53 -0.54 -5.52
C LEU A 163 24.89 0.73 -6.09
N VAL A 164 24.08 1.39 -5.28
CA VAL A 164 23.36 2.61 -5.64
C VAL A 164 23.61 3.71 -4.60
N LEU A 165 23.37 4.95 -5.00
CA LEU A 165 23.47 6.12 -4.13
C LEU A 165 22.27 7.03 -4.41
N ASN A 166 21.34 7.10 -3.48
CA ASN A 166 20.21 8.01 -3.58
C ASN A 166 20.70 9.47 -3.52
N LYS A 167 20.38 10.25 -4.55
CA LYS A 167 20.78 11.65 -4.69
C LYS A 167 19.78 12.60 -4.05
N ALA A 168 18.50 12.19 -3.95
CA ALA A 168 17.45 13.01 -3.38
C ALA A 168 16.28 12.17 -2.84
N LYS A 169 15.88 12.46 -1.60
CA LYS A 169 14.58 12.06 -1.07
C LYS A 169 13.59 13.20 -1.34
N LEU A 170 12.59 12.93 -2.16
CA LEU A 170 11.54 13.88 -2.52
C LEU A 170 10.26 13.59 -1.73
N VAL A 171 9.38 14.58 -1.62
CA VAL A 171 8.13 14.47 -0.85
C VAL A 171 6.94 14.45 -1.80
N TYR A 172 6.03 13.48 -1.61
CA TYR A 172 4.84 13.32 -2.46
C TYR A 172 4.04 14.60 -2.64
N GLU A 173 3.75 15.32 -1.55
CA GLU A 173 2.96 16.55 -1.57
C GLU A 173 3.64 17.66 -2.37
N GLU A 174 4.96 17.83 -2.19
CA GLU A 174 5.72 18.89 -2.84
C GLU A 174 5.89 18.63 -4.35
N ILE A 175 6.25 17.38 -4.73
CA ILE A 175 6.41 17.00 -6.13
C ILE A 175 5.06 16.96 -6.84
N GLY A 176 4.02 16.46 -6.19
CA GLY A 176 2.66 16.43 -6.75
C GLY A 176 2.19 17.85 -7.08
N ALA A 177 2.26 18.77 -6.11
CA ALA A 177 1.86 20.15 -6.31
C ALA A 177 2.69 20.84 -7.41
N TRP A 178 3.99 20.56 -7.52
CA TRP A 178 4.84 21.12 -8.57
C TRP A 178 4.51 20.60 -9.96
N LEU A 179 4.37 19.28 -10.14
CA LEU A 179 4.05 18.67 -11.43
C LEU A 179 2.67 19.14 -11.94
N GLU A 180 1.71 19.29 -11.02
CA GLU A 180 0.35 19.79 -11.30
C GLU A 180 0.28 21.32 -11.51
N GLY A 181 1.38 22.05 -11.33
CA GLY A 181 1.44 23.51 -11.47
C GLY A 181 0.75 24.29 -10.33
N ALA A 182 0.43 23.62 -9.23
CA ALA A 182 -0.19 24.19 -8.03
C ALA A 182 0.84 24.70 -7.00
N GLY A 183 2.13 24.39 -7.18
CA GLY A 183 3.21 24.77 -6.27
C GLY A 183 4.55 25.02 -6.99
N PRO A 184 5.54 25.63 -6.30
CA PRO A 184 6.86 25.85 -6.85
C PRO A 184 7.67 24.55 -6.92
N ALA A 185 8.66 24.49 -7.82
CA ALA A 185 9.63 23.40 -7.85
C ALA A 185 10.35 23.27 -6.50
N PRO A 186 10.43 22.06 -5.89
CA PRO A 186 11.13 21.85 -4.63
C PRO A 186 12.65 22.09 -4.74
N ASP A 187 13.32 22.32 -3.61
CA ASP A 187 14.75 22.67 -3.56
C ASP A 187 15.65 21.66 -4.30
N PRO A 188 15.52 20.33 -4.12
CA PRO A 188 16.32 19.36 -4.86
C PRO A 188 16.14 19.49 -6.38
N VAL A 189 14.91 19.68 -6.85
CA VAL A 189 14.59 19.84 -8.28
C VAL A 189 15.30 21.06 -8.87
N ARG A 190 15.37 22.17 -8.13
CA ARG A 190 16.03 23.40 -8.59
C ARG A 190 17.56 23.35 -8.52
N THR A 191 18.12 22.50 -7.67
CA THR A 191 19.55 22.54 -7.32
C THR A 191 20.36 21.36 -7.86
N ILE A 192 19.72 20.22 -8.13
CA ILE A 192 20.36 19.03 -8.67
C ILE A 192 20.18 19.00 -10.19
N PRO A 193 21.28 19.15 -10.97
CA PRO A 193 21.20 19.17 -12.44
C PRO A 193 20.58 17.88 -13.00
N GLY A 194 19.65 18.01 -13.95
CA GLY A 194 18.99 16.88 -14.61
C GLY A 194 17.80 16.29 -13.87
N LEU A 195 17.55 16.69 -12.61
CA LEU A 195 16.49 16.08 -11.79
C LEU A 195 15.09 16.49 -12.26
N GLU A 196 14.93 17.73 -12.74
CA GLU A 196 13.67 18.19 -13.33
C GLU A 196 13.32 17.37 -14.58
N GLU A 197 14.26 17.20 -15.51
CA GLU A 197 14.06 16.43 -16.72
C GLU A 197 13.76 14.96 -16.42
N LEU A 198 14.46 14.38 -15.43
CA LEU A 198 14.21 13.03 -14.96
C LEU A 198 12.78 12.86 -14.44
N LEU A 199 12.31 13.76 -13.58
CA LEU A 199 10.96 13.68 -12.98
C LEU A 199 9.85 13.88 -14.02
N ARG A 200 10.08 14.73 -15.02
CA ARG A 200 9.15 14.88 -16.16
C ARG A 200 9.09 13.61 -17.02
N LEU A 201 10.22 12.94 -17.20
CA LEU A 201 10.25 11.66 -17.91
C LEU A 201 9.56 10.55 -17.11
N GLN A 202 9.68 10.58 -15.78
CA GLN A 202 8.95 9.67 -14.89
C GLN A 202 7.43 9.90 -14.95
N GLU A 203 7.00 11.17 -14.93
CA GLU A 203 5.59 11.56 -15.13
C GLU A 203 5.05 11.02 -16.46
N GLU A 204 5.77 11.22 -17.56
CA GLU A 204 5.38 10.73 -18.87
C GLU A 204 5.25 9.19 -18.92
N ALA A 205 6.23 8.47 -18.39
CA ALA A 205 6.19 7.01 -18.31
C ALA A 205 5.00 6.52 -17.49
N ALA A 206 4.73 7.14 -16.34
CA ALA A 206 3.62 6.78 -15.47
C ALA A 206 2.26 7.01 -16.13
N VAL A 207 2.08 8.11 -16.86
CA VAL A 207 0.85 8.38 -17.63
C VAL A 207 0.62 7.30 -18.67
N ARG A 208 1.66 6.94 -19.46
CA ARG A 208 1.55 5.88 -20.47
C ARG A 208 1.16 4.53 -19.84
N LEU A 209 1.83 4.14 -18.75
CA LEU A 209 1.52 2.91 -18.00
C LEU A 209 0.07 2.90 -17.51
N ARG A 210 -0.37 4.00 -16.88
CA ARG A 210 -1.73 4.12 -16.35
C ARG A 210 -2.77 3.99 -17.45
N ASP A 211 -2.61 4.73 -18.54
CA ASP A 211 -3.53 4.73 -19.67
C ASP A 211 -3.66 3.33 -20.29
N PHE A 212 -2.54 2.64 -20.47
CA PHE A 212 -2.52 1.27 -20.96
C PHE A 212 -3.28 0.30 -20.04
N ARG A 213 -3.06 0.37 -18.72
CA ARG A 213 -3.79 -0.47 -17.75
C ARG A 213 -5.29 -0.15 -17.71
N MET A 214 -5.65 1.13 -17.72
CA MET A 214 -7.07 1.57 -17.72
C MET A 214 -7.79 1.11 -18.99
N ALA A 215 -7.13 1.16 -20.15
CA ALA A 215 -7.67 0.62 -21.40
C ALA A 215 -7.96 -0.89 -21.31
N ARG A 216 -7.20 -1.63 -20.50
CA ARG A 216 -7.35 -3.08 -20.27
C ARG A 216 -8.26 -3.44 -19.09
N GLY A 217 -8.88 -2.46 -18.44
CA GLY A 217 -9.90 -2.66 -17.41
C GLY A 217 -9.37 -2.70 -15.97
N ALA A 218 -8.19 -2.13 -15.71
CA ALA A 218 -7.76 -1.88 -14.34
C ALA A 218 -8.75 -0.94 -13.64
N LEU A 219 -9.06 -1.20 -12.37
CA LEU A 219 -10.08 -0.48 -11.62
C LEU A 219 -9.45 0.71 -10.90
N ASP A 220 -9.90 1.92 -11.20
CA ASP A 220 -9.53 3.12 -10.44
C ASP A 220 -10.44 3.26 -9.21
N LEU A 221 -10.06 2.59 -8.13
CA LEU A 221 -10.81 2.61 -6.87
C LEU A 221 -10.27 3.71 -5.97
N GLU A 222 -11.17 4.56 -5.47
CA GLU A 222 -10.83 5.65 -4.56
C GLU A 222 -11.52 5.46 -3.23
N THR A 223 -10.77 5.37 -2.14
CA THR A 223 -11.36 5.26 -0.81
C THR A 223 -10.86 6.39 0.06
N ILE A 224 -11.76 7.02 0.81
CA ILE A 224 -11.39 8.00 1.82
C ILE A 224 -10.86 7.24 3.04
N GLU A 225 -9.55 7.07 3.10
CA GLU A 225 -8.87 6.58 4.30
C GLU A 225 -8.27 7.75 5.07
N ALA A 226 -8.89 8.11 6.18
CA ALA A 226 -8.37 9.13 7.06
C ALA A 226 -7.26 8.57 7.97
N ARG A 227 -6.14 9.28 8.04
CA ARG A 227 -5.03 8.98 8.96
C ARG A 227 -5.12 9.89 10.18
N ALA A 228 -4.85 9.32 11.35
CA ALA A 228 -4.77 10.11 12.57
C ALA A 228 -3.54 11.03 12.52
N VAL A 229 -3.77 12.32 12.73
CA VAL A 229 -2.70 13.29 12.98
C VAL A 229 -2.49 13.30 14.48
N VAL A 230 -1.36 12.75 14.94
CA VAL A 230 -1.05 12.61 16.36
C VAL A 230 0.16 13.47 16.70
N GLN A 231 0.04 14.27 17.76
CA GLN A 231 1.15 15.04 18.32
C GLN A 231 1.20 14.82 19.83
N GLU A 232 2.38 14.43 20.35
CA GLU A 232 2.58 14.19 21.79
C GLU A 232 1.54 13.21 22.40
N GLY A 233 1.15 12.17 21.64
CA GLY A 233 0.15 11.18 22.06
C GLY A 233 -1.31 11.67 21.98
N LEU A 234 -1.55 12.89 21.49
CA LEU A 234 -2.88 13.46 21.30
C LEU A 234 -3.30 13.42 19.83
N VAL A 235 -4.48 12.86 19.55
CA VAL A 235 -5.09 12.92 18.21
C VAL A 235 -5.61 14.33 17.98
N LEU A 236 -4.97 15.07 17.08
CA LEU A 236 -5.34 16.43 16.72
C LEU A 236 -6.38 16.46 15.61
N ASP A 237 -6.25 15.57 14.63
CA ASP A 237 -7.14 15.53 13.45
C ASP A 237 -7.19 14.14 12.79
N LEU A 238 -8.09 14.00 11.82
CA LEU A 238 -8.14 12.89 10.86
C LEU A 238 -7.98 13.46 9.44
N ALA A 239 -6.76 13.42 8.93
CA ALA A 239 -6.43 13.95 7.60
C ALA A 239 -6.68 12.91 6.50
N ILE A 240 -7.25 13.36 5.39
CA ILE A 240 -7.43 12.54 4.18
C ILE A 240 -6.13 12.63 3.36
N GLN A 241 -5.63 11.47 2.91
CA GLN A 241 -4.51 11.45 1.98
C GLN A 241 -5.05 11.59 0.55
N GLU A 242 -4.70 12.68 -0.11
CA GLU A 242 -5.10 12.94 -1.49
C GLU A 242 -4.18 12.21 -2.48
N LYS A 243 -4.78 11.68 -3.56
CA LYS A 243 -4.03 11.21 -4.72
C LYS A 243 -3.40 12.42 -5.40
N ASN A 244 -2.19 12.24 -5.93
CA ASN A 244 -1.48 13.24 -6.73
C ASN A 244 -0.59 12.56 -7.77
N ILE A 245 -0.08 13.33 -8.73
CA ILE A 245 0.76 12.79 -9.82
C ILE A 245 1.99 12.03 -9.27
N ALA A 246 2.64 12.57 -8.25
CA ALA A 246 3.85 11.96 -7.66
C ALA A 246 3.59 10.55 -7.10
N ARG A 247 2.43 10.34 -6.46
CA ARG A 247 1.99 9.00 -6.00
C ARG A 247 1.70 8.06 -7.16
N SER A 248 1.06 8.57 -8.21
CA SER A 248 0.77 7.79 -9.41
C SER A 248 2.06 7.31 -10.09
N ILE A 249 3.12 8.13 -10.12
CA ILE A 249 4.43 7.72 -10.65
C ILE A 249 4.93 6.47 -9.94
N ILE A 250 5.01 6.53 -8.61
CA ILE A 250 5.53 5.40 -7.83
C ILE A 250 4.61 4.19 -7.95
N GLU A 251 3.29 4.36 -7.89
CA GLU A 251 2.33 3.26 -8.03
C GLU A 251 2.53 2.49 -9.36
N GLU A 252 2.58 3.21 -10.48
CA GLU A 252 2.70 2.59 -11.81
C GLU A 252 4.06 1.91 -11.99
N PHE A 253 5.14 2.52 -11.50
CA PHE A 253 6.48 1.94 -11.56
C PHE A 253 6.59 0.68 -10.72
N MET A 254 6.02 0.68 -9.51
CA MET A 254 6.03 -0.51 -8.66
C MET A 254 5.21 -1.64 -9.27
N VAL A 255 4.08 -1.34 -9.92
CA VAL A 255 3.28 -2.37 -10.60
C VAL A 255 4.05 -2.97 -11.78
N ALA A 256 4.69 -2.15 -12.62
CA ALA A 256 5.52 -2.63 -13.72
C ALA A 256 6.75 -3.44 -13.25
N ALA A 257 7.44 -2.99 -12.20
CA ALA A 257 8.57 -3.69 -11.60
C ALA A 257 8.15 -5.05 -11.02
N ASN A 258 7.02 -5.11 -10.33
CA ASN A 258 6.44 -6.34 -9.81
C ASN A 258 6.06 -7.33 -10.92
N GLY A 259 5.52 -6.83 -12.04
CA GLY A 259 5.26 -7.65 -13.23
C GLY A 259 6.54 -8.21 -13.85
N THR A 260 7.58 -7.39 -13.95
CA THR A 260 8.90 -7.81 -14.47
C THR A 260 9.54 -8.86 -13.58
N MET A 261 9.44 -8.72 -12.25
CA MET A 261 9.89 -9.74 -11.29
C MET A 261 9.16 -11.07 -11.49
N ALA A 262 7.82 -11.04 -11.58
CA ALA A 262 7.01 -12.23 -11.79
C ALA A 262 7.38 -12.91 -13.13
N GLY A 263 7.44 -12.14 -14.21
CA GLY A 263 7.79 -12.64 -15.54
C GLY A 263 9.20 -13.25 -15.58
N ARG A 264 10.18 -12.69 -14.85
CA ARG A 264 11.53 -13.25 -14.80
C ARG A 264 11.57 -14.59 -14.05
N LEU A 265 10.86 -14.70 -12.93
CA LEU A 265 10.79 -15.98 -12.18
C LEU A 265 10.07 -17.06 -13.00
N GLU A 266 9.06 -16.69 -13.77
CA GLU A 266 8.35 -17.59 -14.67
C GLU A 266 9.25 -18.08 -15.82
N GLN A 267 10.00 -17.18 -16.48
CA GLN A 267 10.93 -17.54 -17.56
C GLN A 267 12.02 -18.54 -17.14
N GLU A 268 12.36 -18.56 -15.85
CA GLU A 268 13.43 -19.37 -15.28
C GLU A 268 12.86 -20.60 -14.53
N ASP A 269 11.59 -20.94 -14.80
CA ASP A 269 10.88 -22.10 -14.25
C ASP A 269 11.03 -22.24 -12.73
N THR A 270 11.01 -21.10 -12.03
CA THR A 270 11.20 -21.03 -10.58
C THR A 270 9.86 -20.95 -9.87
N PRO A 271 9.59 -21.79 -8.85
CA PRO A 271 8.41 -21.65 -8.01
C PRO A 271 8.36 -20.24 -7.40
N MET A 272 7.20 -19.58 -7.50
CA MET A 272 7.04 -18.20 -7.05
C MET A 272 5.82 -17.99 -6.17
N ILE A 273 5.76 -16.84 -5.51
CA ILE A 273 4.56 -16.36 -4.84
C ILE A 273 3.88 -15.35 -5.75
N GLN A 274 2.60 -15.54 -6.05
CA GLN A 274 1.76 -14.56 -6.73
C GLN A 274 0.89 -13.82 -5.71
N ARG A 275 0.67 -12.52 -5.96
CA ARG A 275 -0.36 -11.74 -5.28
C ARG A 275 -1.56 -11.66 -6.20
N ILE A 276 -2.64 -12.33 -5.79
CA ILE A 276 -3.84 -12.43 -6.61
C ILE A 276 -5.02 -11.71 -5.97
N VAL A 277 -5.90 -11.20 -6.82
CA VAL A 277 -7.28 -10.88 -6.47
C VAL A 277 -8.11 -11.65 -7.48
N ARG A 278 -8.79 -12.68 -7.01
CA ARG A 278 -9.67 -13.50 -7.85
C ARG A 278 -10.81 -12.64 -8.41
N GLU A 279 -11.61 -13.25 -9.27
CA GLU A 279 -12.91 -12.71 -9.63
C GLU A 279 -13.71 -12.29 -8.38
N PRO A 280 -14.47 -11.18 -8.44
CA PRO A 280 -15.19 -10.65 -7.29
C PRO A 280 -16.05 -11.70 -6.59
N LYS A 281 -15.84 -11.86 -5.29
CA LYS A 281 -16.55 -12.86 -4.47
C LYS A 281 -18.08 -12.71 -4.52
N TYR A 282 -18.56 -11.48 -4.71
CA TYR A 282 -19.99 -11.15 -4.76
C TYR A 282 -20.34 -10.36 -6.03
N TRP A 283 -19.99 -10.90 -7.21
CA TRP A 283 -20.28 -10.24 -8.50
C TRP A 283 -21.76 -9.91 -8.69
N ASP A 284 -22.69 -10.81 -8.37
CA ASP A 284 -24.13 -10.55 -8.46
C ASP A 284 -24.55 -9.28 -7.70
N ARG A 285 -23.91 -9.01 -6.55
CA ARG A 285 -24.15 -7.80 -5.77
C ARG A 285 -23.55 -6.55 -6.42
N ILE A 286 -22.43 -6.68 -7.12
CA ILE A 286 -21.85 -5.59 -7.92
C ILE A 286 -22.80 -5.25 -9.08
N VAL A 287 -23.38 -6.27 -9.72
CA VAL A 287 -24.40 -6.10 -10.76
C VAL A 287 -25.65 -5.39 -10.19
N ASP A 288 -26.15 -5.81 -9.03
CA ASP A 288 -27.28 -5.15 -8.35
C ASP A 288 -26.99 -3.66 -8.08
N VAL A 289 -25.81 -3.35 -7.50
CA VAL A 289 -25.39 -1.97 -7.20
C VAL A 289 -25.29 -1.12 -8.48
N ALA A 290 -24.73 -1.67 -9.55
CA ALA A 290 -24.66 -0.99 -10.83
C ALA A 290 -26.07 -0.72 -11.39
N ALA A 291 -26.98 -1.69 -11.29
CA ALA A 291 -28.37 -1.57 -11.77
C ALA A 291 -29.17 -0.52 -10.99
N GLU A 292 -29.00 -0.43 -9.67
CA GLU A 292 -29.59 0.63 -8.82
C GLU A 292 -29.13 2.03 -9.27
N LEU A 293 -27.92 2.13 -9.82
CA LEU A 293 -27.33 3.34 -10.37
C LEU A 293 -27.59 3.53 -11.88
N GLY A 294 -28.47 2.71 -12.47
CA GLY A 294 -28.88 2.81 -13.87
C GLY A 294 -27.84 2.29 -14.86
N TRP A 295 -26.96 1.37 -14.45
CA TRP A 295 -25.96 0.74 -15.30
C TRP A 295 -26.17 -0.78 -15.38
N THR A 296 -25.99 -1.35 -16.57
CA THR A 296 -26.09 -2.80 -16.77
C THR A 296 -24.70 -3.39 -16.91
N LEU A 297 -24.30 -4.20 -15.93
CA LEU A 297 -23.12 -5.05 -16.02
C LEU A 297 -23.48 -6.45 -16.57
N PRO A 298 -22.53 -7.17 -17.19
CA PRO A 298 -22.74 -8.54 -17.62
C PRO A 298 -22.97 -9.48 -16.40
N PRO A 299 -23.65 -10.61 -16.61
CA PRO A 299 -23.89 -11.58 -15.54
C PRO A 299 -22.62 -12.26 -15.05
N GLU A 300 -21.60 -12.39 -15.90
CA GLU A 300 -20.29 -12.94 -15.54
C GLU A 300 -19.30 -11.81 -15.21
N PRO A 301 -18.31 -12.06 -14.32
CA PRO A 301 -17.26 -11.09 -13.99
C PRO A 301 -16.53 -10.54 -15.21
N ASP A 302 -16.55 -9.22 -15.37
CA ASP A 302 -15.85 -8.52 -16.44
C ASP A 302 -15.20 -7.26 -15.88
N ALA A 303 -13.86 -7.27 -15.80
CA ALA A 303 -13.09 -6.17 -15.25
C ALA A 303 -13.24 -4.88 -16.09
N LYS A 304 -13.32 -5.00 -17.42
CA LYS A 304 -13.45 -3.85 -18.31
C LYS A 304 -14.83 -3.20 -18.18
N ALA A 305 -15.89 -4.00 -18.13
CA ALA A 305 -17.24 -3.50 -17.92
C ALA A 305 -17.39 -2.80 -16.55
N LEU A 306 -16.77 -3.37 -15.50
CA LEU A 306 -16.76 -2.74 -14.16
C LEU A 306 -15.94 -1.45 -14.15
N SER A 307 -14.77 -1.44 -14.80
CA SER A 307 -13.91 -0.26 -14.95
C SER A 307 -14.67 0.88 -15.63
N ASP A 308 -15.35 0.59 -16.75
CA ASP A 308 -16.10 1.61 -17.50
C ASP A 308 -17.28 2.16 -16.68
N PHE A 309 -17.94 1.31 -15.88
CA PHE A 309 -18.95 1.74 -14.91
C PHE A 309 -18.38 2.70 -13.86
N LEU A 310 -17.27 2.31 -13.22
CA LEU A 310 -16.62 3.10 -12.17
C LEU A 310 -16.17 4.45 -12.70
N HIS A 311 -15.51 4.48 -13.86
CA HIS A 311 -15.05 5.72 -14.49
C HIS A 311 -16.22 6.69 -14.72
N ARG A 312 -17.33 6.23 -15.32
CA ARG A 312 -18.50 7.10 -15.54
C ARG A 312 -19.15 7.56 -14.24
N ARG A 313 -19.03 6.80 -13.14
CA ARG A 313 -19.55 7.23 -11.83
C ARG A 313 -18.66 8.27 -11.16
N GLN A 314 -17.35 8.13 -11.29
CA GLN A 314 -16.39 9.12 -10.78
C GLN A 314 -16.62 10.49 -11.44
N GLU A 315 -16.85 10.52 -12.75
CA GLU A 315 -17.17 11.76 -13.48
C GLU A 315 -18.53 12.35 -13.09
N ALA A 316 -19.54 11.50 -12.88
CA ALA A 316 -20.91 11.95 -12.66
C ALA A 316 -21.17 12.42 -11.21
N ASP A 317 -20.53 11.80 -10.22
CA ASP A 317 -20.72 12.09 -8.80
C ASP A 317 -19.42 11.85 -7.99
N PRO A 318 -18.42 12.72 -8.12
CA PRO A 318 -17.12 12.55 -7.47
C PRO A 318 -17.21 12.61 -5.94
N ASP A 319 -18.22 13.30 -5.37
CA ASP A 319 -18.39 13.42 -3.92
C ASP A 319 -18.82 12.08 -3.28
N SER A 320 -19.65 11.29 -3.96
CA SER A 320 -20.13 9.99 -3.46
C SER A 320 -19.31 8.80 -4.00
N PHE A 321 -18.52 9.01 -5.05
CA PHE A 321 -17.70 7.97 -5.67
C PHE A 321 -16.84 7.18 -4.66
N PRO A 322 -16.19 7.80 -3.65
CA PRO A 322 -15.40 7.04 -2.71
C PRO A 322 -16.18 6.03 -1.86
N ASP A 323 -17.46 6.30 -1.59
CA ASP A 323 -18.34 5.36 -0.88
C ASP A 323 -18.78 4.21 -1.80
N LEU A 324 -18.99 4.49 -3.10
CA LEU A 324 -19.22 3.46 -4.13
C LEU A 324 -17.98 2.57 -4.28
N SER A 325 -16.80 3.15 -4.49
CA SER A 325 -15.54 2.42 -4.60
C SER A 325 -15.30 1.54 -3.37
N LEU A 326 -15.52 2.05 -2.15
CA LEU A 326 -15.41 1.24 -0.93
C LEU A 326 -16.40 0.08 -0.91
N THR A 327 -17.62 0.27 -1.43
CA THR A 327 -18.62 -0.79 -1.57
C THR A 327 -18.13 -1.86 -2.54
N ILE A 328 -17.64 -1.48 -3.72
CA ILE A 328 -17.08 -2.41 -4.70
C ILE A 328 -15.87 -3.17 -4.14
N VAL A 329 -14.93 -2.50 -3.47
CA VAL A 329 -13.79 -3.12 -2.78
C VAL A 329 -14.25 -4.21 -1.79
N LYS A 330 -15.29 -3.93 -0.99
CA LYS A 330 -15.84 -4.90 -0.04
C LYS A 330 -16.48 -6.12 -0.73
N LEU A 331 -17.05 -5.93 -1.91
CA LEU A 331 -17.70 -6.99 -2.70
C LEU A 331 -16.70 -7.83 -3.52
N MET A 332 -15.55 -7.26 -3.89
CA MET A 332 -14.47 -7.97 -4.58
C MET A 332 -13.86 -9.06 -3.70
N GLY A 333 -13.66 -8.78 -2.42
CA GLY A 333 -12.96 -9.67 -1.49
C GLY A 333 -11.47 -9.34 -1.37
N PRO A 334 -10.76 -9.98 -0.42
CA PRO A 334 -9.37 -9.66 -0.13
C PRO A 334 -8.44 -10.22 -1.20
N GLY A 335 -7.33 -9.53 -1.44
CA GLY A 335 -6.18 -10.12 -2.12
C GLY A 335 -5.51 -11.19 -1.26
N GLU A 336 -4.91 -12.18 -1.91
CA GLU A 336 -4.28 -13.34 -1.27
C GLU A 336 -2.94 -13.66 -1.92
N TYR A 337 -2.04 -14.26 -1.16
CA TYR A 337 -0.83 -14.85 -1.70
C TYR A 337 -1.09 -16.31 -2.06
N LEU A 338 -0.60 -16.74 -3.22
CA LEU A 338 -0.60 -18.14 -3.64
C LEU A 338 0.77 -18.55 -4.15
N ALA A 339 1.18 -19.77 -3.82
CA ALA A 339 2.36 -20.35 -4.43
C ALA A 339 1.99 -20.89 -5.81
N LEU A 340 2.79 -20.54 -6.82
CA LEU A 340 2.65 -21.05 -8.18
C LEU A 340 3.82 -21.99 -8.49
N ALA A 341 3.49 -23.18 -8.98
CA ALA A 341 4.47 -24.09 -9.55
C ALA A 341 4.93 -23.59 -10.92
N PRO A 342 6.14 -23.96 -11.39
CA PRO A 342 6.55 -23.71 -12.76
C PRO A 342 5.49 -24.22 -13.75
N HIS A 343 5.20 -23.43 -14.79
CA HIS A 343 4.15 -23.68 -15.78
C HIS A 343 2.72 -23.84 -15.21
N GLY A 344 2.47 -23.46 -13.96
CA GLY A 344 1.11 -23.37 -13.42
C GLY A 344 0.34 -22.24 -14.11
N THR A 345 -0.99 -22.36 -14.17
CA THR A 345 -1.83 -21.30 -14.76
C THR A 345 -1.96 -20.12 -13.78
N PRO A 346 -1.50 -18.91 -14.14
CA PRO A 346 -1.71 -17.72 -13.33
C PRO A 346 -3.20 -17.41 -13.17
N LEU A 347 -3.63 -17.08 -11.95
CA LEU A 347 -5.03 -16.69 -11.68
C LEU A 347 -5.27 -15.19 -11.89
N GLY A 348 -4.21 -14.38 -11.94
CA GLY A 348 -4.27 -12.94 -12.12
C GLY A 348 -4.77 -12.12 -10.93
N HIS A 349 -4.79 -10.81 -11.14
CA HIS A 349 -5.21 -9.80 -10.20
C HIS A 349 -6.30 -8.91 -10.83
N PHE A 350 -7.56 -9.28 -10.59
CA PHE A 350 -8.75 -8.67 -11.24
C PHE A 350 -8.74 -7.13 -11.17
N ALA A 351 -8.42 -6.56 -10.00
CA ALA A 351 -8.44 -5.11 -9.79
C ALA A 351 -7.41 -4.34 -10.64
N LEU A 352 -6.28 -4.98 -10.96
CA LEU A 352 -5.15 -4.36 -11.64
C LEU A 352 -5.13 -4.71 -13.14
N ALA A 353 -6.04 -5.60 -13.59
CA ALA A 353 -6.06 -6.15 -14.94
C ALA A 353 -4.70 -6.73 -15.39
N VAL A 354 -3.96 -7.36 -14.46
CA VAL A 354 -2.68 -8.04 -14.72
C VAL A 354 -2.78 -9.52 -14.34
N THR A 355 -2.10 -10.39 -15.09
CA THR A 355 -2.09 -11.85 -14.86
C THR A 355 -0.93 -12.28 -13.97
N ASP A 356 0.23 -11.64 -14.12
CA ASP A 356 1.48 -12.05 -13.50
C ASP A 356 1.98 -10.96 -12.57
N TYR A 357 1.54 -11.05 -11.31
CA TYR A 357 1.81 -10.03 -10.30
C TYR A 357 2.27 -10.65 -8.99
N THR A 358 3.32 -10.08 -8.42
CA THR A 358 3.83 -10.41 -7.10
C THR A 358 4.17 -9.13 -6.34
N HIS A 359 4.52 -9.24 -5.06
CA HIS A 359 5.06 -8.12 -4.28
C HIS A 359 6.57 -8.29 -4.15
N SER A 360 7.34 -7.33 -4.66
CA SER A 360 8.81 -7.39 -4.66
C SER A 360 9.51 -6.05 -4.41
N THR A 361 8.74 -4.99 -4.17
CA THR A 361 9.22 -3.61 -4.12
C THR A 361 9.24 -2.98 -2.72
N ALA A 362 8.93 -3.74 -1.66
CA ALA A 362 8.88 -3.22 -0.29
C ALA A 362 9.42 -4.19 0.80
N PRO A 363 10.65 -4.70 0.68
CA PRO A 363 11.20 -5.73 1.56
C PRO A 363 11.49 -5.31 3.00
N ASN A 364 11.64 -4.01 3.32
CA ASN A 364 11.75 -3.54 4.70
C ASN A 364 10.44 -3.70 5.47
N ARG A 365 9.30 -3.78 4.78
CA ARG A 365 7.95 -3.80 5.39
C ARG A 365 7.10 -5.02 5.05
N ARG A 366 7.50 -5.86 4.08
CA ARG A 366 6.78 -7.08 3.70
C ARG A 366 7.72 -8.27 3.58
N TYR A 367 7.41 -9.36 4.30
CA TYR A 367 8.24 -10.56 4.28
C TYR A 367 8.17 -11.33 2.95
N VAL A 368 7.05 -11.21 2.21
CA VAL A 368 6.93 -11.84 0.88
C VAL A 368 7.97 -11.28 -0.11
N ASP A 369 8.29 -10.00 -0.02
CA ASP A 369 9.28 -9.35 -0.87
C ASP A 369 10.69 -9.88 -0.54
N ILE A 370 11.00 -10.15 0.74
CA ILE A 370 12.25 -10.83 1.15
C ILE A 370 12.32 -12.25 0.57
N ILE A 371 11.21 -12.99 0.56
CA ILE A 371 11.15 -14.31 -0.09
C ILE A 371 11.47 -14.16 -1.59
N ASN A 372 10.83 -13.21 -2.27
CA ASN A 372 11.04 -12.99 -3.69
C ASN A 372 12.48 -12.56 -4.02
N GLN A 373 13.13 -11.78 -3.16
CA GLN A 373 14.56 -11.47 -3.28
C GLN A 373 15.43 -12.74 -3.25
N ARG A 374 15.14 -13.67 -2.33
CA ARG A 374 15.86 -14.95 -2.26
C ARG A 374 15.64 -15.80 -3.50
N LEU A 375 14.41 -15.83 -4.03
CA LEU A 375 14.07 -16.56 -5.25
C LEU A 375 14.84 -15.99 -6.45
N ILE A 376 14.76 -14.68 -6.68
CA ILE A 376 15.43 -14.07 -7.83
C ILE A 376 16.95 -14.15 -7.72
N LYS A 377 17.53 -14.00 -6.52
CA LYS A 377 18.99 -14.17 -6.34
C LYS A 377 19.47 -15.59 -6.59
N ALA A 378 18.66 -16.60 -6.27
CA ALA A 378 18.97 -17.98 -6.61
C ALA A 378 19.02 -18.16 -8.13
N VAL A 379 18.03 -17.63 -8.85
CA VAL A 379 18.02 -17.57 -10.33
C VAL A 379 19.27 -16.89 -10.87
N LEU A 380 19.58 -15.67 -10.42
CA LEU A 380 20.73 -14.90 -10.89
C LEU A 380 22.07 -15.60 -10.65
N SER A 381 22.16 -16.43 -9.61
CA SER A 381 23.37 -17.17 -9.27
C SER A 381 23.42 -18.58 -9.89
N GLY A 382 22.37 -19.01 -10.60
CA GLY A 382 22.22 -20.40 -11.06
C GLY A 382 22.12 -21.42 -9.91
N ASN A 383 21.73 -20.96 -8.72
CA ASN A 383 21.59 -21.80 -7.53
C ASN A 383 20.20 -22.45 -7.48
N PRO A 384 20.06 -23.62 -6.80
CA PRO A 384 18.75 -24.22 -6.56
C PRO A 384 17.81 -23.27 -5.82
N CYS A 385 16.50 -23.39 -6.13
CA CYS A 385 15.47 -22.62 -5.44
C CYS A 385 15.56 -22.84 -3.91
N PRO A 386 15.63 -21.77 -3.09
CA PRO A 386 15.82 -21.89 -1.65
C PRO A 386 14.57 -22.38 -0.92
N TYR A 387 13.42 -22.50 -1.60
CA TYR A 387 12.14 -22.92 -1.05
C TYR A 387 11.55 -24.07 -1.87
N SER A 388 10.96 -25.05 -1.18
CA SER A 388 10.07 -26.01 -1.85
C SER A 388 8.71 -25.35 -2.13
N LEU A 389 7.97 -25.88 -3.11
CA LEU A 389 6.61 -25.42 -3.39
C LEU A 389 5.68 -25.59 -2.17
N GLU A 390 5.86 -26.66 -1.41
CA GLU A 390 5.14 -26.90 -0.16
C GLU A 390 5.44 -25.82 0.88
N GLU A 391 6.72 -25.47 1.06
CA GLU A 391 7.12 -24.39 1.97
C GLU A 391 6.50 -23.06 1.52
N LEU A 392 6.59 -22.70 0.23
CA LEU A 392 5.95 -21.49 -0.31
C LEU A 392 4.44 -21.49 -0.08
N SER A 393 3.76 -22.62 -0.27
CA SER A 393 2.31 -22.73 -0.06
C SER A 393 1.93 -22.43 1.39
N HIS A 394 2.68 -22.97 2.35
CA HIS A 394 2.49 -22.65 3.77
C HIS A 394 2.76 -21.18 4.09
N ARG A 395 3.82 -20.59 3.51
CA ARG A 395 4.13 -19.16 3.67
C ARG A 395 3.02 -18.29 3.10
N CYS A 396 2.51 -18.60 1.92
CA CYS A 396 1.41 -17.87 1.28
C CYS A 396 0.16 -17.82 2.15
N SER A 397 -0.26 -18.97 2.71
CA SER A 397 -1.40 -19.02 3.64
C SER A 397 -1.15 -18.14 4.87
N TRP A 398 0.03 -18.28 5.50
CA TRP A 398 0.38 -17.53 6.69
C TRP A 398 0.43 -16.02 6.44
N LEU A 399 1.08 -15.59 5.36
CA LEU A 399 1.23 -14.17 5.01
C LEU A 399 -0.11 -13.54 4.62
N THR A 400 -1.00 -14.31 3.97
CA THR A 400 -2.38 -13.86 3.72
C THR A 400 -3.14 -13.62 5.02
N ASP A 401 -2.97 -14.49 6.02
CA ASP A 401 -3.59 -14.31 7.33
C ASP A 401 -2.97 -13.14 8.11
N ARG A 402 -1.66 -12.89 7.98
CA ARG A 402 -0.98 -11.72 8.54
C ARG A 402 -1.47 -10.41 7.92
N ASP A 403 -1.60 -10.32 6.60
CA ASP A 403 -2.17 -9.16 5.92
C ASP A 403 -3.60 -8.86 6.44
N LYS A 404 -4.44 -9.89 6.53
CA LYS A 404 -5.81 -9.78 7.06
C LYS A 404 -5.83 -9.34 8.53
N ALA A 405 -4.87 -9.78 9.33
CA ALA A 405 -4.73 -9.39 10.73
C ALA A 405 -4.26 -7.92 10.86
N ALA A 406 -3.26 -7.50 10.09
CA ALA A 406 -2.76 -6.12 10.07
C ALA A 406 -3.88 -5.13 9.73
N GLN A 407 -4.65 -5.40 8.68
CA GLN A 407 -5.81 -4.57 8.30
C GLN A 407 -6.86 -4.46 9.41
N LYS A 408 -7.02 -5.49 10.26
CA LYS A 408 -7.93 -5.43 11.42
C LYS A 408 -7.37 -4.54 12.53
N VAL A 409 -6.06 -4.63 12.81
CA VAL A 409 -5.37 -3.75 13.76
C VAL A 409 -5.52 -2.29 13.32
N GLU A 410 -5.14 -1.97 12.09
CA GLU A 410 -5.16 -0.60 11.57
C GLU A 410 -6.58 -0.01 11.56
N ARG A 411 -7.58 -0.80 11.15
CA ARG A 411 -8.98 -0.39 11.19
C ARG A 411 -9.47 -0.15 12.61
N PHE A 412 -9.09 -1.00 13.56
CA PHE A 412 -9.45 -0.81 14.96
C PHE A 412 -8.81 0.45 15.53
N MET A 413 -7.52 0.68 15.26
CA MET A 413 -6.78 1.85 15.74
C MET A 413 -7.29 3.16 15.14
N ARG A 414 -7.67 3.18 13.85
CA ARG A 414 -8.38 4.32 13.24
C ARG A 414 -9.68 4.65 13.99
N LYS A 415 -10.46 3.64 14.35
CA LYS A 415 -11.71 3.83 15.12
C LYS A 415 -11.43 4.32 16.55
N ALA A 416 -10.39 3.79 17.20
CA ALA A 416 -9.98 4.24 18.53
C ALA A 416 -9.53 5.70 18.51
N ALA A 417 -8.68 6.09 17.55
CA ALA A 417 -8.23 7.47 17.37
C ALA A 417 -9.39 8.43 17.07
N ALA A 418 -10.30 8.04 16.17
CA ALA A 418 -11.51 8.81 15.87
C ALA A 418 -12.41 8.99 17.11
N ALA A 419 -12.56 7.94 17.92
CA ALA A 419 -13.32 8.01 19.16
C ALA A 419 -12.67 8.93 20.20
N VAL A 420 -11.33 8.99 20.27
CA VAL A 420 -10.60 9.95 21.11
C VAL A 420 -10.85 11.38 20.63
N LEU A 421 -10.70 11.64 19.34
CA LEU A 421 -10.91 12.95 18.73
C LEU A 421 -12.32 13.49 18.99
N LEU A 422 -13.34 12.65 18.80
CA LEU A 422 -14.75 13.04 18.97
C LEU A 422 -15.23 13.07 20.43
N ARG A 423 -14.45 12.56 21.39
CA ARG A 423 -14.85 12.37 22.78
C ARG A 423 -15.33 13.65 23.48
N ASN A 424 -14.78 14.80 23.08
CA ASN A 424 -15.10 16.11 23.64
C ASN A 424 -16.24 16.83 22.90
N ARG A 425 -16.74 16.23 21.81
CA ARG A 425 -17.79 16.77 20.92
C ARG A 425 -19.13 16.03 21.08
N ILE A 426 -19.28 15.22 22.13
CA ILE A 426 -20.52 14.49 22.41
C ILE A 426 -21.66 15.49 22.59
N GLY A 427 -22.77 15.26 21.89
CA GLY A 427 -23.94 16.15 21.82
C GLY A 427 -23.96 17.06 20.60
N GLU A 428 -22.84 17.25 19.90
CA GLU A 428 -22.79 18.02 18.66
C GLU A 428 -23.48 17.29 17.50
N ILE A 429 -23.92 18.07 16.50
CA ILE A 429 -24.58 17.57 15.30
C ILE A 429 -23.63 17.73 14.12
N PHE A 430 -23.55 16.69 13.30
CA PHE A 430 -22.67 16.59 12.15
C PHE A 430 -23.47 16.23 10.90
N ASP A 431 -23.01 16.74 9.75
CA ASP A 431 -23.40 16.18 8.46
C ASP A 431 -22.63 14.88 8.21
N ALA A 432 -23.31 13.88 7.67
CA ALA A 432 -22.76 12.55 7.44
C ALA A 432 -23.38 11.90 6.21
N PHE A 433 -22.66 10.95 5.62
CA PHE A 433 -23.16 10.03 4.60
C PHE A 433 -23.40 8.66 5.20
N VAL A 434 -24.47 7.99 4.80
CA VAL A 434 -24.73 6.58 5.16
C VAL A 434 -23.77 5.70 4.35
N THR A 435 -22.89 4.98 5.04
CA THR A 435 -21.84 4.15 4.40
C THR A 435 -22.16 2.66 4.41
N GLY A 436 -23.19 2.22 5.13
CA GLY A 436 -23.61 0.84 5.12
C GLY A 436 -24.94 0.61 5.84
N VAL A 437 -25.78 -0.23 5.26
CA VAL A 437 -27.04 -0.69 5.87
C VAL A 437 -27.00 -2.21 5.87
N THR A 438 -26.95 -2.81 7.05
CA THR A 438 -26.84 -4.26 7.23
C THR A 438 -27.85 -4.75 8.28
N PRO A 439 -28.15 -6.06 8.35
CA PRO A 439 -28.95 -6.61 9.45
C PRO A 439 -28.37 -6.33 10.85
N HIS A 440 -27.06 -6.00 10.93
CA HIS A 440 -26.37 -5.70 12.18
C HIS A 440 -26.34 -4.20 12.52
N GLY A 441 -26.90 -3.34 11.67
CA GLY A 441 -27.06 -1.91 11.92
C GLY A 441 -26.73 -1.04 10.70
N THR A 442 -27.00 0.26 10.88
CA THR A 442 -26.67 1.31 9.90
C THR A 442 -25.43 2.08 10.34
N PHE A 443 -24.52 2.31 9.40
CA PHE A 443 -23.26 3.01 9.62
C PHE A 443 -23.23 4.32 8.82
N VAL A 444 -22.60 5.32 9.41
CA VAL A 444 -22.45 6.65 8.83
C VAL A 444 -21.01 7.11 8.96
N ARG A 445 -20.53 7.84 7.94
CA ARG A 445 -19.27 8.56 7.95
C ARG A 445 -19.56 10.05 8.00
N LEU A 446 -19.01 10.72 9.00
CA LEU A 446 -19.09 12.17 9.11
C LEU A 446 -18.36 12.83 7.92
N ILE A 447 -18.81 14.02 7.51
CA ILE A 447 -18.10 14.78 6.46
C ILE A 447 -16.80 15.37 7.01
N SER A 448 -16.84 15.91 8.24
CA SER A 448 -15.67 16.47 8.90
C SER A 448 -15.80 16.38 10.44
N PRO A 449 -14.82 15.76 11.14
CA PRO A 449 -13.74 14.92 10.60
C PRO A 449 -14.32 13.62 10.00
N PRO A 450 -13.65 12.94 9.05
CA PRO A 450 -14.16 11.75 8.34
C PRO A 450 -14.20 10.46 9.20
N ALA A 451 -14.85 10.52 10.36
CA ALA A 451 -15.01 9.40 11.29
C ALA A 451 -16.26 8.57 10.95
N GLU A 452 -16.11 7.24 10.98
CA GLU A 452 -17.22 6.29 10.81
C GLU A 452 -17.76 5.81 12.17
N GLY A 453 -19.08 5.74 12.31
CA GLY A 453 -19.75 5.21 13.49
C GLY A 453 -21.11 4.61 13.18
N LYS A 454 -21.76 4.06 14.21
CA LYS A 454 -23.05 3.38 14.08
C LYS A 454 -24.19 4.30 14.47
N VAL A 455 -25.26 4.32 13.68
CA VAL A 455 -26.52 4.99 14.04
C VAL A 455 -27.30 4.05 14.95
N MET A 456 -27.55 4.48 16.19
CA MET A 456 -28.24 3.70 17.22
C MET A 456 -29.73 4.03 17.32
N GLN A 457 -30.14 5.20 16.79
CA GLN A 457 -31.53 5.66 16.79
C GLN A 457 -31.88 6.34 15.46
N GLY A 458 -33.06 6.01 14.92
CA GLY A 458 -33.52 6.55 13.62
C GLY A 458 -32.82 5.92 12.40
N GLU A 459 -32.33 4.69 12.56
CA GLU A 459 -31.56 3.95 11.53
C GLU A 459 -32.41 3.41 10.36
N HIS A 460 -33.73 3.34 10.54
CA HIS A 460 -34.64 2.74 9.56
C HIS A 460 -34.91 3.68 8.37
N GLY A 461 -35.05 3.09 7.17
CA GLY A 461 -35.33 3.82 5.94
C GLY A 461 -34.17 4.70 5.45
N LEU A 462 -32.95 4.39 5.90
CA LEU A 462 -31.72 4.98 5.38
C LEU A 462 -31.19 4.13 4.22
N ALA A 463 -30.63 4.80 3.22
CA ALA A 463 -29.99 4.18 2.07
C ALA A 463 -28.52 4.59 2.00
N VAL A 464 -27.65 3.71 1.49
CA VAL A 464 -26.23 4.02 1.26
C VAL A 464 -26.11 5.24 0.34
N GLY A 465 -25.14 6.13 0.60
CA GLY A 465 -24.94 7.38 -0.13
C GLY A 465 -25.87 8.52 0.32
N GLN A 466 -26.88 8.25 1.15
CA GLN A 466 -27.77 9.30 1.64
C GLN A 466 -27.04 10.27 2.58
N LYS A 467 -27.08 11.57 2.27
CA LYS A 467 -26.65 12.63 3.18
C LYS A 467 -27.68 12.85 4.28
N ILE A 468 -27.25 12.77 5.54
CA ILE A 468 -28.09 12.97 6.73
C ILE A 468 -27.37 13.82 7.77
N ARG A 469 -28.12 14.23 8.80
CA ARG A 469 -27.55 14.83 10.01
C ARG A 469 -27.65 13.86 11.16
N VAL A 470 -26.57 13.76 11.93
CA VAL A 470 -26.48 12.88 13.10
C VAL A 470 -25.94 13.64 14.30
N ARG A 471 -26.44 13.30 15.49
CA ARG A 471 -25.89 13.80 16.76
C ARG A 471 -24.99 12.73 17.36
N LEU A 472 -23.80 13.12 17.81
CA LEU A 472 -22.88 12.22 18.50
C LEU A 472 -23.40 11.92 19.92
N VAL A 473 -23.61 10.65 20.24
CA VAL A 473 -24.18 10.20 21.52
C VAL A 473 -23.11 9.65 22.45
N LYS A 474 -22.17 8.86 21.91
CA LYS A 474 -21.16 8.16 22.71
C LYS A 474 -19.91 7.86 21.90
N THR A 475 -18.78 7.82 22.60
CA THR A 475 -17.49 7.36 22.09
C THR A 475 -16.86 6.40 23.12
N ASP A 476 -16.30 5.28 22.67
CA ASP A 476 -15.53 4.34 23.49
C ASP A 476 -14.25 3.92 22.74
N PRO A 477 -13.11 4.60 22.97
CA PRO A 477 -11.85 4.31 22.29
C PRO A 477 -11.33 2.88 22.49
N TYR A 478 -11.51 2.29 23.67
CA TYR A 478 -11.03 0.93 23.99
C TYR A 478 -11.81 -0.16 23.24
N LYS A 479 -13.00 0.19 22.71
CA LYS A 479 -13.82 -0.69 21.86
C LYS A 479 -13.88 -0.22 20.41
N GLY A 480 -13.31 0.94 20.10
CA GLY A 480 -13.45 1.59 18.78
C GLY A 480 -14.90 1.93 18.44
N PHE A 481 -15.74 2.28 19.43
CA PHE A 481 -17.15 2.62 19.19
C PHE A 481 -17.38 4.13 19.10
N ILE A 482 -18.19 4.53 18.12
CA ILE A 482 -18.69 5.88 17.92
C ILE A 482 -20.17 5.72 17.58
N ASP A 483 -21.04 6.20 18.47
CA ASP A 483 -22.48 6.01 18.38
C ASP A 483 -23.19 7.34 18.07
N PHE A 484 -24.09 7.28 17.10
CA PHE A 484 -24.84 8.42 16.59
C PHE A 484 -26.35 8.22 16.73
N GLU A 485 -27.10 9.31 16.76
CA GLU A 485 -28.55 9.32 16.54
C GLU A 485 -28.92 10.21 15.35
N ARG A 486 -29.88 9.81 14.52
CA ARG A 486 -30.34 10.63 13.39
C ARG A 486 -31.09 11.87 13.88
N VAL A 487 -30.78 13.03 13.31
CA VAL A 487 -31.45 14.31 13.59
C VAL A 487 -32.39 14.68 12.44
N GLY A 488 -33.69 14.81 12.74
CA GLY A 488 -34.73 15.20 11.77
C GLY A 488 -35.94 14.28 11.81
N ARG A 489 -37.12 14.78 11.43
CA ARG A 489 -38.41 14.06 11.57
C ARG A 489 -38.39 12.73 10.79
N THR A 490 -38.55 11.62 11.52
CA THR A 490 -39.22 10.42 11.03
C THR A 490 -40.60 10.83 10.56
N ARG A 491 -40.85 10.88 9.25
CA ARG A 491 -42.23 10.83 8.76
C ARG A 491 -42.76 9.46 9.19
N ARG A 492 -43.68 9.47 10.14
CA ARG A 492 -44.50 8.31 10.51
C ARG A 492 -45.34 7.86 9.32
#